data_AF-A0A6A5GZH2-F1
#
_entry.id   AF-A0A6A5GZH2-F1
#
_cell.length_a   1.000
_cell.length_b   1.000
_cell.length_c   1.000
_cell.angle_alpha   90.00
_cell.angle_beta   90.00
_cell.angle_gamma   90.00
#
_symmetry.space_group_name_H-M   'P 1'
#
loop_
_entity.id
_entity.type
_entity.pdbx_description
1 polymer ?
#
loop_
_entity_poly.entity_id
_entity_poly.type
_entity_poly.pdbx_seq_one_letter_code
_entity_poly.pdbx_strand_id
1 'polypeptide(L)'
;MSALPPAIAPAFQYASDCYITQSIQMGMEGLHGIGMTWPTAFISAAILLRIGTAPLHIYAEKLFAQRLHAQNFLTQGILKKVSERYRVQLGPSADGSKLEVKSSDPKIAKATEDALHEVPSMLSEHGLQAARIQNLKMSTVPIWIFSSFALRNVINSDFHPSVAGALWIPDMLAPDPYFVLPVAVGVFGFLNLYSQRKIYPGVVKMTWKQKSYDAVLAFFTMFAVSIMSQLPACIPMYWLIVSMSGMAQAQLLRHPKIKSIFGIKKLPTDSRTPIRDLFKMRTV
;
A
#
# COMPACT_ATOMS: atom_id res chain seq x y z
N MET A 1 -29.23 -7.16 -15.57
CA MET A 1 -28.49 -6.38 -14.53
C MET A 1 -29.33 -6.39 -13.27
N SER A 2 -28.91 -7.11 -12.24
CA SER A 2 -29.60 -7.11 -10.94
C SER A 2 -29.60 -5.69 -10.37
N ALA A 3 -30.78 -5.13 -10.10
CA ALA A 3 -30.92 -3.82 -9.50
C ALA A 3 -30.11 -3.76 -8.21
N LEU A 4 -29.24 -2.75 -8.07
CA LEU A 4 -28.49 -2.51 -6.85
C LEU A 4 -29.47 -2.41 -5.67
N PRO A 5 -29.15 -2.96 -4.49
CA PRO A 5 -29.97 -2.77 -3.31
C PRO A 5 -30.30 -1.29 -3.09
N PRO A 6 -31.55 -0.91 -2.82
CA PRO A 6 -31.96 0.51 -2.72
C PRO A 6 -31.15 1.31 -1.71
N ALA A 7 -30.65 0.66 -0.65
CA ALA A 7 -29.83 1.27 0.39
C ALA A 7 -28.46 1.75 -0.11
N ILE A 8 -27.89 1.14 -1.15
CA ILE A 8 -26.55 1.50 -1.67
C ILE A 8 -26.62 2.24 -3.01
N ALA A 9 -27.77 2.22 -3.69
CA ALA A 9 -27.95 2.85 -4.98
C ALA A 9 -27.57 4.36 -4.99
N PRO A 10 -27.95 5.19 -4.00
CA PRO A 10 -27.56 6.60 -3.98
C PRO A 10 -26.04 6.80 -3.89
N ALA A 11 -25.35 5.96 -3.12
CA ALA A 11 -23.90 6.04 -2.97
C ALA A 11 -23.17 5.61 -4.25
N PHE A 12 -23.66 4.58 -4.94
CA PHE A 12 -23.14 4.17 -6.24
C PHE A 12 -23.37 5.21 -7.32
N GLN A 13 -24.55 5.84 -7.34
CA GLN A 13 -24.85 6.93 -8.27
C GLN A 13 -23.93 8.13 -8.00
N TYR A 14 -23.79 8.54 -6.75
CA TYR A 14 -22.86 9.61 -6.38
C TYR A 14 -21.42 9.29 -6.80
N ALA A 15 -20.94 8.07 -6.55
CA ALA A 15 -19.58 7.66 -6.92
C ALA A 15 -19.38 7.62 -8.44
N SER A 16 -20.42 7.31 -9.21
CA SER A 16 -20.42 7.42 -10.67
C SER A 16 -20.35 8.88 -11.14
N ASP A 17 -21.14 9.75 -10.53
CA ASP A 17 -21.43 11.07 -11.10
C ASP A 17 -20.59 12.19 -10.47
N CYS A 18 -19.80 11.92 -9.45
CA CYS A 18 -19.00 12.96 -8.80
C CYS A 18 -17.93 13.52 -9.76
N TYR A 19 -17.54 14.77 -9.52
CA TYR A 19 -16.55 15.47 -10.36
C TYR A 19 -15.21 14.75 -10.47
N ILE A 20 -14.80 13.99 -9.43
CA ILE A 20 -13.55 13.22 -9.47
C ILE A 20 -13.65 12.11 -10.52
N THR A 21 -14.74 11.35 -10.48
CA THR A 21 -15.00 10.28 -11.44
C THR A 21 -15.12 10.83 -12.86
N GLN A 22 -15.90 11.89 -13.06
CA GLN A 22 -16.04 12.53 -14.38
C GLN A 22 -14.70 13.06 -14.90
N SER A 23 -13.86 13.67 -14.06
CA SER A 23 -12.55 14.18 -14.47
C SER A 23 -11.61 13.04 -14.90
N ILE A 24 -11.62 11.92 -14.18
CA ILE A 24 -10.82 10.75 -14.55
C ILE A 24 -11.34 10.13 -15.84
N GLN A 25 -12.66 10.06 -16.01
CA GLN A 25 -13.30 9.58 -17.24
C GLN A 25 -12.90 10.45 -18.44
N MET A 26 -13.03 11.77 -18.33
CA MET A 26 -12.59 12.71 -19.37
C MET A 26 -11.10 12.53 -19.70
N GLY A 27 -10.26 12.24 -18.70
CA GLY A 27 -8.86 11.91 -18.92
C GLY A 27 -8.66 10.62 -19.73
N MET A 28 -9.42 9.57 -19.45
CA MET A 28 -9.40 8.32 -20.22
C MET A 28 -9.89 8.52 -21.66
N GLU A 29 -10.99 9.25 -21.84
CA GLU A 29 -11.55 9.59 -23.15
C GLU A 29 -10.60 10.48 -23.95
N GLY A 30 -9.94 11.46 -23.30
CA GLY A 30 -8.93 12.30 -23.93
C GLY A 30 -7.71 11.50 -24.41
N LEU A 31 -7.24 10.53 -23.62
CA LEU A 31 -6.18 9.60 -24.04
C LEU A 31 -6.60 8.77 -25.24
N HIS A 32 -7.85 8.31 -25.29
CA HIS A 32 -8.38 7.63 -26.47
C HIS A 32 -8.46 8.57 -27.69
N GLY A 33 -8.92 9.81 -27.48
CA GLY A 33 -9.08 10.83 -28.53
C GLY A 33 -7.78 11.24 -29.23
N ILE A 34 -6.61 11.09 -28.57
CA ILE A 34 -5.29 11.29 -29.21
C ILE A 34 -4.81 10.07 -30.03
N GLY A 35 -5.65 9.04 -30.20
CA GLY A 35 -5.39 7.88 -31.06
C GLY A 35 -4.97 6.60 -30.31
N MET A 36 -4.98 6.59 -28.97
CA MET A 36 -4.72 5.36 -28.21
C MET A 36 -5.90 4.39 -28.32
N THR A 37 -5.65 3.09 -28.36
CA THR A 37 -6.74 2.10 -28.19
C THR A 37 -7.26 2.15 -26.75
N TRP A 38 -8.52 1.79 -26.52
CA TRP A 38 -9.12 1.77 -25.17
C TRP A 38 -8.27 1.05 -24.13
N PRO A 39 -7.74 -0.17 -24.38
CA PRO A 39 -6.84 -0.83 -23.44
C PRO A 39 -5.61 0.03 -23.09
N THR A 40 -4.96 0.62 -24.10
CA THR A 40 -3.77 1.46 -23.88
C THR A 40 -4.10 2.78 -23.17
N ALA A 41 -5.28 3.35 -23.40
CA ALA A 41 -5.78 4.53 -22.69
C ALA A 41 -6.01 4.22 -21.19
N PHE A 42 -6.63 3.08 -20.87
CA PHE A 42 -6.84 2.65 -19.47
C PHE A 42 -5.51 2.39 -18.75
N ILE A 43 -4.57 1.71 -19.40
CA ILE A 43 -3.22 1.47 -18.87
C ILE A 43 -2.50 2.80 -18.61
N SER A 44 -2.54 3.72 -19.57
CA SER A 44 -1.90 5.03 -19.46
C SER A 44 -2.53 5.87 -18.34
N ALA A 45 -3.86 5.87 -18.23
CA ALA A 45 -4.58 6.55 -17.14
C ALA A 45 -4.17 6.00 -15.77
N ALA A 46 -4.05 4.67 -15.61
CA ALA A 46 -3.60 4.05 -14.36
C ALA A 46 -2.18 4.53 -13.96
N ILE A 47 -1.27 4.59 -14.93
CA ILE A 47 0.11 5.04 -14.72
C ILE A 47 0.16 6.53 -14.39
N LEU A 48 -0.60 7.36 -15.10
CA LEU A 48 -0.67 8.80 -14.84
C LEU A 48 -1.25 9.10 -13.45
N LEU A 49 -2.33 8.41 -13.06
CA LEU A 49 -2.88 8.50 -11.70
C LEU A 49 -1.87 8.07 -10.65
N ARG A 50 -1.08 7.03 -10.92
CA ARG A 50 0.01 6.60 -10.03
C ARG A 50 1.06 7.69 -9.87
N ILE A 51 1.49 8.32 -10.97
CA ILE A 51 2.47 9.41 -10.96
C ILE A 51 1.91 10.62 -10.20
N GLY A 52 0.65 11.01 -10.47
CA GLY A 52 -0.02 12.12 -9.79
C GLY A 52 -0.20 11.89 -8.29
N THR A 53 -0.42 10.65 -7.85
CA THR A 53 -0.53 10.28 -6.42
C THR A 53 0.81 9.95 -5.76
N ALA A 54 1.91 9.89 -6.53
CA ALA A 54 3.22 9.53 -6.00
C ALA A 54 3.80 10.50 -4.98
N PRO A 55 3.66 11.84 -5.11
CA PRO A 55 4.15 12.79 -4.12
C PRO A 55 3.61 12.53 -2.70
N LEU A 56 2.34 12.13 -2.58
CA LEU A 56 1.74 11.78 -1.28
C LEU A 56 2.42 10.57 -0.64
N HIS A 57 2.70 9.54 -1.45
CA HIS A 57 3.40 8.34 -0.99
C HIS A 57 4.85 8.62 -0.61
N ILE A 58 5.56 9.44 -1.39
CA ILE A 58 6.94 9.88 -1.11
C ILE A 58 6.97 10.67 0.21
N TYR A 59 6.04 11.60 0.40
CA TYR A 59 5.97 12.40 1.63
C TYR A 59 5.63 11.54 2.86
N ALA A 60 4.70 10.60 2.73
CA ALA A 60 4.40 9.65 3.79
C ALA A 60 5.61 8.76 4.15
N GLU A 61 6.40 8.35 3.16
CA GLU A 61 7.64 7.60 3.39
C GLU A 61 8.70 8.47 4.10
N LYS A 62 8.81 9.75 3.74
CA LYS A 62 9.72 10.70 4.40
C LYS A 62 9.36 10.90 5.88
N LEU A 63 8.08 11.11 6.17
CA LEU A 63 7.58 11.23 7.54
C LEU A 63 7.79 9.93 8.33
N PHE A 64 7.56 8.78 7.70
CA PHE A 64 7.81 7.50 8.34
C PHE A 64 9.28 7.30 8.68
N ALA A 65 10.17 7.63 7.76
CA ALA A 65 11.60 7.55 8.00
C ALA A 65 12.01 8.47 9.16
N GLN A 66 11.52 9.70 9.19
CA GLN A 66 11.75 10.62 10.32
C GLN A 66 11.23 10.07 11.63
N ARG A 67 10.01 9.50 11.66
CA ARG A 67 9.43 8.86 12.84
C ARG A 67 10.30 7.73 13.34
N LEU A 68 10.76 6.83 12.46
CA LEU A 68 11.56 5.66 12.88
C LEU A 68 12.91 6.09 13.47
N HIS A 69 13.57 7.07 12.86
CA HIS A 69 14.82 7.64 13.40
C HIS A 69 14.61 8.33 14.75
N ALA A 70 13.57 9.16 14.87
CA ALA A 70 13.24 9.84 16.13
C ALA A 70 12.88 8.84 17.23
N GLN A 71 12.06 7.83 16.91
CA GLN A 71 11.69 6.77 17.83
C GLN A 71 12.92 6.01 18.32
N ASN A 72 13.81 5.59 17.42
CA ASN A 72 15.03 4.88 17.79
C ASN A 72 15.94 5.75 18.66
N PHE A 73 16.09 7.03 18.35
CA PHE A 73 16.89 7.96 19.15
C PHE A 73 16.33 8.12 20.57
N LEU A 74 15.02 8.33 20.71
CA LEU A 74 14.35 8.46 22.01
C LEU A 74 14.45 7.16 22.82
N THR A 75 14.17 6.02 22.19
CA THR A 75 14.28 4.70 22.83
C THR A 75 15.71 4.44 23.30
N GLN A 76 16.73 4.71 22.49
CA GLN A 76 18.13 4.56 22.90
C GLN A 76 18.51 5.49 24.05
N GLY A 77 18.08 6.76 24.01
CA GLY A 77 18.33 7.73 25.08
C GLY A 77 17.68 7.32 26.40
N ILE A 78 16.44 6.82 26.37
CA ILE A 78 15.73 6.31 27.55
C ILE A 78 16.45 5.08 28.11
N LEU A 79 16.78 4.11 27.26
CA LEU A 79 17.50 2.90 27.68
C LEU A 79 18.85 3.23 28.34
N LYS A 80 19.59 4.19 27.81
CA LYS A 80 20.85 4.66 28.41
C LYS A 80 20.63 5.27 29.79
N LYS A 81 19.63 6.14 29.95
CA LYS A 81 19.30 6.74 31.26
C LYS A 81 18.85 5.70 32.29
N VAL A 82 18.06 4.70 31.86
CA VAL A 82 17.64 3.59 32.73
C VAL A 82 18.84 2.73 33.13
N SER A 83 19.74 2.42 32.19
CA SER A 83 20.98 1.69 32.42
C SER A 83 21.89 2.41 33.43
N GLU A 84 22.06 3.73 33.32
CA GLU A 84 22.85 4.53 34.25
C GLU A 84 22.21 4.60 35.65
N ARG A 85 20.88 4.80 35.71
CA ARG A 85 20.13 4.90 36.99
C ARG A 85 20.17 3.60 37.79
N TYR A 86 20.00 2.46 37.12
CA TYR A 86 19.92 1.15 37.78
C TYR A 86 21.22 0.33 37.67
N ARG A 87 22.28 0.89 37.07
CA ARG A 87 23.58 0.22 36.82
C ARG A 87 23.45 -1.14 36.13
N VAL A 88 22.54 -1.22 35.15
CA VAL A 88 22.28 -2.47 34.39
C VAL A 88 22.98 -2.45 33.05
N GLN A 89 23.52 -3.58 32.62
CA GLN A 89 24.09 -3.72 31.28
C GLN A 89 23.01 -3.68 30.20
N LEU A 90 23.26 -2.87 29.17
CA LEU A 90 22.51 -2.92 27.93
C LEU A 90 23.08 -4.03 27.05
N GLY A 91 22.20 -4.81 26.44
CA GLY A 91 22.61 -5.78 25.44
C GLY A 91 21.68 -5.77 24.25
N PRO A 92 22.12 -6.34 23.11
CA PRO A 92 21.21 -6.67 22.04
C PRO A 92 20.14 -7.65 22.56
N SER A 93 18.90 -7.44 22.11
CA SER A 93 17.78 -8.37 22.28
C SER A 93 18.13 -9.75 21.71
N ALA A 94 17.39 -10.79 22.08
CA ALA A 94 17.61 -12.17 21.61
C ALA A 94 17.67 -12.27 20.07
N ASP A 95 16.94 -11.41 19.37
CA ASP A 95 16.91 -11.33 17.90
C ASP A 95 17.96 -10.35 17.30
N GLY A 96 18.86 -9.79 18.11
CA GLY A 96 19.89 -8.83 17.70
C GLY A 96 19.38 -7.48 17.18
N SER A 97 18.06 -7.28 17.13
CA SER A 97 17.44 -6.18 16.38
C SER A 97 17.26 -4.88 17.17
N LYS A 98 17.30 -4.95 18.51
CA LYS A 98 17.04 -3.83 19.42
C LYS A 98 17.98 -3.90 20.61
N LEU A 99 18.21 -2.76 21.25
CA LEU A 99 18.87 -2.70 22.55
C LEU A 99 17.82 -2.93 23.63
N GLU A 100 18.10 -3.82 24.58
CA GLU A 100 17.25 -4.14 25.71
C GLU A 100 18.06 -4.12 27.00
N VAL A 101 17.37 -3.83 28.11
CA VAL A 101 17.95 -3.86 29.44
C VAL A 101 18.04 -5.32 29.89
N LYS A 102 19.26 -5.84 30.09
CA LYS A 102 19.46 -7.21 30.59
C LYS A 102 19.29 -7.24 32.10
N SER A 103 18.04 -7.25 32.56
CA SER A 103 17.70 -7.41 33.98
C SER A 103 16.53 -8.37 34.16
N SER A 104 16.63 -9.24 35.18
CA SER A 104 15.54 -10.10 35.64
C SER A 104 14.67 -9.43 36.69
N ASP A 105 14.96 -8.18 37.09
CA ASP A 105 14.21 -7.46 38.11
C ASP A 105 12.91 -6.85 37.51
N PRO A 106 11.72 -7.26 37.99
CA PRO A 106 10.44 -6.75 37.51
C PRO A 106 10.27 -5.23 37.71
N LYS A 107 10.96 -4.61 38.70
CA LYS A 107 10.91 -3.16 38.90
C LYS A 107 11.58 -2.39 37.77
N ILE A 108 12.69 -2.92 37.27
CA ILE A 108 13.46 -2.30 36.17
C ILE A 108 12.73 -2.50 34.84
N ALA A 109 12.12 -3.66 34.64
CA ALA A 109 11.25 -3.92 33.49
C ALA A 109 10.07 -2.92 33.45
N LYS A 110 9.36 -2.75 34.57
CA LYS A 110 8.25 -1.81 34.69
C LYS A 110 8.68 -0.36 34.47
N ALA A 111 9.78 0.08 35.09
CA ALA A 111 10.30 1.44 34.89
C ALA A 111 10.74 1.70 33.44
N THR A 112 11.26 0.69 32.75
CA THR A 112 11.60 0.77 31.33
C THR A 112 10.34 0.86 30.47
N GLU A 113 9.32 0.05 30.76
CA GLU A 113 8.04 0.06 30.06
C GLU A 113 7.31 1.39 30.23
N ASP A 114 7.22 1.90 31.45
CA ASP A 114 6.60 3.20 31.76
C ASP A 114 7.29 4.34 30.99
N ALA A 115 8.63 4.37 31.00
CA ALA A 115 9.39 5.38 30.25
C ALA A 115 9.24 5.25 28.73
N LEU A 116 9.14 4.02 28.21
CA LEU A 116 8.90 3.79 26.78
C LEU A 116 7.46 4.11 26.36
N HIS A 117 6.51 4.07 27.28
CA HIS A 117 5.11 4.44 27.06
C HIS A 117 4.93 5.93 26.76
N GLU A 118 5.89 6.78 27.15
CA GLU A 118 5.91 8.21 26.83
C GLU A 118 6.46 8.52 25.42
N VAL A 119 7.14 7.57 24.76
CA VAL A 119 7.72 7.81 23.43
C VAL A 119 6.66 8.19 22.37
N PRO A 120 5.48 7.52 22.30
CA PRO A 120 4.42 7.92 21.37
C PRO A 120 3.91 9.36 21.56
N SER A 121 3.79 9.86 22.80
CA SER A 121 3.35 11.25 23.04
C SER A 121 4.40 12.25 22.60
N MET A 122 5.68 12.02 22.92
CA MET A 122 6.78 12.88 22.44
C MET A 122 6.89 12.92 20.91
N LEU A 123 6.66 11.79 20.23
CA LEU A 123 6.58 11.74 18.76
C LEU A 123 5.36 12.51 18.23
N SER A 124 4.25 12.50 18.96
CA SER A 124 3.03 13.20 18.61
C SER A 124 3.21 14.72 18.66
N GLU A 125 3.92 15.25 19.66
CA GLU A 125 4.24 16.68 19.78
C GLU A 125 5.01 17.22 18.57
N HIS A 126 5.86 16.38 17.96
CA HIS A 126 6.60 16.71 16.74
C HIS A 126 5.81 16.40 15.44
N GLY A 127 4.51 16.09 15.56
CA GLY A 127 3.64 15.79 14.43
C GLY A 127 3.93 14.46 13.72
N LEU A 128 4.75 13.59 14.32
CA LEU A 128 5.18 12.31 13.75
C LEU A 128 4.25 11.16 14.14
N GLN A 129 2.95 11.39 14.31
CA GLN A 129 1.97 10.37 14.69
C GLN A 129 1.85 9.25 13.64
N ALA A 130 1.81 7.99 14.08
CA ALA A 130 1.66 6.85 13.16
C ALA A 130 0.35 6.91 12.37
N ALA A 131 -0.75 7.28 13.03
CA ALA A 131 -2.07 7.41 12.40
C ALA A 131 -2.08 8.45 11.27
N ARG A 132 -1.46 9.62 11.49
CA ARG A 132 -1.34 10.67 10.47
C ARG A 132 -0.60 10.17 9.23
N ILE A 133 0.52 9.49 9.42
CA ILE A 133 1.34 8.94 8.32
C ILE A 133 0.56 7.87 7.55
N GLN A 134 -0.17 7.01 8.26
CA GLN A 134 -1.01 5.98 7.65
C GLN A 134 -2.17 6.58 6.86
N ASN A 135 -2.87 7.57 7.44
CA ASN A 135 -4.00 8.25 6.80
C ASN A 135 -3.56 8.98 5.52
N LEU A 136 -2.35 9.56 5.51
CA LEU A 136 -1.79 10.21 4.33
C LEU A 136 -1.57 9.24 3.15
N LYS A 137 -1.31 7.95 3.41
CA LYS A 137 -1.27 6.94 2.33
C LYS A 137 -2.66 6.53 1.89
N MET A 138 -3.55 6.33 2.88
CA MET A 138 -4.93 5.90 2.63
C MET A 138 -5.78 6.96 1.93
N SER A 139 -5.37 8.24 1.95
CA SER A 139 -6.03 9.32 1.20
C SER A 139 -6.06 9.10 -0.31
N THR A 140 -5.21 8.19 -0.83
CA THR A 140 -5.21 7.82 -2.26
C THR A 140 -6.21 6.71 -2.60
N VAL A 141 -6.75 5.99 -1.61
CA VAL A 141 -7.74 4.92 -1.81
C VAL A 141 -9.01 5.43 -2.49
N PRO A 142 -9.62 6.56 -2.09
CA PRO A 142 -10.76 7.14 -2.79
C PRO A 142 -10.51 7.38 -4.28
N ILE A 143 -9.30 7.82 -4.67
CA ILE A 143 -8.94 8.06 -6.07
C ILE A 143 -9.04 6.76 -6.87
N TRP A 144 -8.58 5.63 -6.32
CA TRP A 144 -8.67 4.33 -7.00
C TRP A 144 -10.13 3.84 -7.11
N ILE A 145 -10.94 4.09 -6.08
CA ILE A 145 -12.38 3.78 -6.11
C ILE A 145 -13.05 4.58 -7.24
N PHE A 146 -12.90 5.91 -7.25
CA PHE A 146 -13.48 6.77 -8.29
C PHE A 146 -12.93 6.46 -9.69
N SER A 147 -11.65 6.09 -9.81
CA SER A 147 -11.09 5.64 -11.10
C SER A 147 -11.73 4.36 -11.64
N SER A 148 -12.20 3.47 -10.74
CA SER A 148 -12.92 2.26 -11.14
C SER A 148 -14.34 2.57 -11.61
N PHE A 149 -15.00 3.54 -10.97
CA PHE A 149 -16.27 4.06 -11.47
C PHE A 149 -16.10 4.77 -12.82
N ALA A 150 -15.02 5.53 -13.01
CA ALA A 150 -14.73 6.21 -14.27
C ALA A 150 -14.54 5.19 -15.40
N LEU A 151 -13.74 4.15 -15.17
CA LEU A 151 -13.59 3.03 -16.09
C LEU A 151 -14.95 2.36 -16.39
N ARG A 152 -15.76 2.12 -15.35
CA ARG A 152 -17.10 1.54 -15.49
C ARG A 152 -18.01 2.42 -16.35
N ASN A 153 -17.96 3.73 -16.18
CA ASN A 153 -18.78 4.67 -16.94
C ASN A 153 -18.40 4.67 -18.42
N VAL A 154 -17.09 4.64 -18.72
CA VAL A 154 -16.59 4.53 -20.10
C VAL A 154 -17.09 3.24 -20.77
N ILE A 155 -16.94 2.08 -20.12
CA ILE A 155 -17.28 0.80 -20.76
C ILE A 155 -18.79 0.56 -20.88
N ASN A 156 -19.60 1.24 -20.06
CA ASN A 156 -21.06 1.16 -20.10
C ASN A 156 -21.70 2.39 -20.78
N SER A 157 -20.90 3.26 -21.41
CA SER A 157 -21.45 4.42 -22.12
C SER A 157 -22.32 3.96 -23.29
N ASP A 158 -23.37 4.73 -23.60
CA ASP A 158 -24.35 4.41 -24.65
C ASP A 158 -23.70 4.14 -26.02
N PHE A 159 -22.56 4.76 -26.28
CA PHE A 159 -21.69 4.43 -27.39
C PHE A 159 -20.79 3.26 -26.98
N HIS A 160 -21.30 2.03 -26.96
CA HIS A 160 -20.55 0.82 -26.58
C HIS A 160 -19.15 0.84 -27.24
N PRO A 161 -18.08 1.18 -26.49
CA PRO A 161 -16.79 1.34 -27.12
C PRO A 161 -16.33 -0.04 -27.58
N SER A 162 -15.92 -0.19 -28.84
CA SER A 162 -15.28 -1.44 -29.27
C SER A 162 -13.91 -1.51 -28.60
N VAL A 163 -13.85 -2.11 -27.40
CA VAL A 163 -12.60 -2.32 -26.69
C VAL A 163 -11.95 -3.55 -27.32
N ALA A 164 -11.10 -3.31 -28.31
CA ALA A 164 -10.42 -4.38 -29.04
C ALA A 164 -9.76 -5.38 -28.09
N GLY A 165 -9.96 -6.66 -28.39
CA GLY A 165 -9.24 -7.76 -27.76
C GLY A 165 -7.73 -7.64 -27.97
N ALA A 166 -6.97 -8.28 -27.09
CA ALA A 166 -5.53 -8.40 -27.21
C ALA A 166 -5.06 -9.75 -26.65
N LEU A 167 -3.99 -10.29 -27.24
CA LEU A 167 -3.39 -11.57 -26.85
C LEU A 167 -4.41 -12.72 -26.92
N TRP A 168 -4.73 -13.36 -25.79
CA TRP A 168 -5.69 -14.46 -25.69
C TRP A 168 -7.13 -14.00 -25.45
N ILE A 169 -7.37 -12.69 -25.33
CA ILE A 169 -8.69 -12.11 -25.05
C ILE A 169 -9.26 -11.58 -26.37
N PRO A 170 -10.32 -12.18 -26.91
CA PRO A 170 -10.92 -11.74 -28.18
C PRO A 170 -11.71 -10.44 -28.06
N ASP A 171 -12.34 -10.20 -26.90
CA ASP A 171 -13.08 -8.98 -26.58
C ASP A 171 -12.82 -8.60 -25.12
N MET A 172 -12.33 -7.37 -24.89
CA MET A 172 -12.02 -6.88 -23.56
C MET A 172 -13.27 -6.49 -22.75
N LEU A 173 -14.43 -6.41 -23.40
CA LEU A 173 -15.73 -6.24 -22.73
C LEU A 173 -16.31 -7.57 -22.23
N ALA A 174 -15.81 -8.70 -22.72
CA ALA A 174 -16.15 -10.02 -22.21
C ALA A 174 -15.25 -10.41 -21.00
N PRO A 175 -15.70 -11.31 -20.12
CA PRO A 175 -14.85 -11.92 -19.11
C PRO A 175 -13.66 -12.67 -19.74
N ASP A 176 -12.53 -12.73 -19.03
CA ASP A 176 -11.35 -13.48 -19.48
C ASP A 176 -11.66 -14.99 -19.54
N PRO A 177 -11.65 -15.62 -20.74
CA PRO A 177 -12.03 -17.03 -20.89
C PRO A 177 -11.08 -18.00 -20.19
N TYR A 178 -9.85 -17.60 -19.89
CA TYR A 178 -8.83 -18.45 -19.28
C TYR A 178 -8.50 -18.06 -17.83
N PHE A 179 -9.19 -17.08 -17.25
CA PHE A 179 -8.97 -16.59 -15.88
C PHE A 179 -7.54 -16.08 -15.58
N VAL A 180 -6.73 -15.80 -16.61
CA VAL A 180 -5.33 -15.39 -16.46
C VAL A 180 -5.25 -14.01 -15.79
N LEU A 181 -6.03 -13.04 -16.26
CA LEU A 181 -6.04 -11.69 -15.71
C LEU A 181 -6.56 -11.63 -14.26
N PRO A 182 -7.73 -12.20 -13.90
CA PRO A 182 -8.19 -12.23 -12.51
C PRO A 182 -7.15 -12.83 -11.56
N VAL A 183 -6.55 -13.97 -11.93
CA VAL A 183 -5.51 -14.61 -11.10
C VAL A 183 -4.28 -13.72 -10.98
N ALA A 184 -3.82 -13.11 -12.08
CA ALA A 184 -2.70 -12.18 -12.07
C ALA A 184 -2.97 -10.98 -11.15
N VAL A 185 -4.18 -10.40 -11.18
CA VAL A 185 -4.56 -9.32 -10.26
C VAL A 185 -4.48 -9.77 -8.81
N GLY A 186 -4.96 -10.98 -8.50
CA GLY A 186 -4.85 -11.55 -7.15
C GLY A 186 -3.39 -11.65 -6.69
N VAL A 187 -2.51 -12.22 -7.52
CA VAL A 187 -1.09 -12.38 -7.22
C VAL A 187 -0.39 -11.03 -7.05
N PHE A 188 -0.52 -10.12 -8.02
CA PHE A 188 0.14 -8.81 -7.97
C PHE A 188 -0.47 -7.90 -6.91
N GLY A 189 -1.77 -8.00 -6.66
CA GLY A 189 -2.45 -7.31 -5.56
C GLY A 189 -1.90 -7.74 -4.21
N PHE A 190 -1.76 -9.05 -3.98
CA PHE A 190 -1.13 -9.59 -2.78
C PHE A 190 0.34 -9.14 -2.65
N LEU A 191 1.13 -9.23 -3.72
CA LEU A 191 2.53 -8.80 -3.72
C LEU A 191 2.67 -7.29 -3.45
N ASN A 192 1.78 -6.46 -3.98
CA ASN A 192 1.74 -5.03 -3.71
C ASN A 192 1.46 -4.75 -2.23
N LEU A 193 0.44 -5.38 -1.64
CA LEU A 193 0.10 -5.26 -0.22
C LEU A 193 1.25 -5.76 0.67
N TYR A 194 1.83 -6.91 0.34
CA TYR A 194 2.96 -7.48 1.05
C TYR A 194 4.21 -6.57 0.98
N SER A 195 4.47 -5.98 -0.18
CA SER A 195 5.56 -5.02 -0.40
C SER A 195 5.40 -3.78 0.48
N GLN A 196 4.20 -3.19 0.51
CA GLN A 196 3.92 -2.02 1.33
C GLN A 196 4.07 -2.31 2.83
N ARG A 197 3.72 -3.52 3.28
CA ARG A 197 3.90 -3.94 4.67
C ARG A 197 5.37 -4.06 5.07
N LYS A 198 6.22 -4.62 4.21
CA LYS A 198 7.68 -4.75 4.47
C LYS A 198 8.39 -3.41 4.67
N ILE A 199 7.82 -2.31 4.17
CA ILE A 199 8.37 -0.97 4.38
C ILE A 199 8.14 -0.51 5.84
N TYR A 200 7.11 -1.02 6.53
CA TYR A 200 6.67 -0.57 7.86
C TYR A 200 6.72 -1.66 8.96
N PRO A 201 7.86 -2.33 9.22
CA PRO A 201 7.92 -3.45 10.18
C PRO A 201 7.88 -3.03 11.67
N GLY A 202 7.37 -1.86 12.01
CA GLY A 202 7.53 -1.26 13.35
C GLY A 202 6.25 -0.98 14.15
N VAL A 203 5.06 -1.11 13.57
CA VAL A 203 3.82 -0.67 14.26
C VAL A 203 3.18 -1.79 15.08
N VAL A 204 3.47 -3.06 14.79
CA VAL A 204 2.86 -4.20 15.51
C VAL A 204 3.90 -5.31 15.65
N LYS A 205 4.21 -5.71 16.88
CA LYS A 205 5.03 -6.91 17.18
C LYS A 205 4.45 -8.12 16.43
N MET A 206 5.30 -9.03 15.93
CA MET A 206 4.83 -10.29 15.32
C MET A 206 4.10 -11.10 16.39
N THR A 207 2.77 -11.06 16.36
CA THR A 207 1.86 -11.81 17.24
C THR A 207 0.97 -12.69 16.39
N TRP A 208 0.37 -13.74 16.96
CA TRP A 208 -0.65 -14.60 16.33
C TRP A 208 -1.73 -13.83 15.53
N LYS A 209 -2.06 -12.60 15.94
CA LYS A 209 -2.94 -11.66 15.24
C LYS A 209 -2.48 -11.34 13.80
N GLN A 210 -1.19 -11.37 13.49
CA GLN A 210 -0.66 -11.13 12.14
C GLN A 210 -0.83 -12.32 11.21
N LYS A 211 -0.63 -13.56 11.68
CA LYS A 211 -0.91 -14.76 10.87
C LYS A 211 -2.39 -14.86 10.50
N SER A 212 -3.28 -14.53 11.44
CA SER A 212 -4.72 -14.44 11.18
C SER A 212 -5.05 -13.32 10.18
N TYR A 213 -4.43 -12.13 10.31
CA TYR A 213 -4.59 -11.04 9.35
C TYR A 213 -4.16 -11.45 7.94
N ASP A 214 -3.07 -12.19 7.80
CA ASP A 214 -2.55 -12.62 6.50
C ASP A 214 -3.46 -13.67 5.85
N ALA A 215 -4.02 -14.58 6.65
CA ALA A 215 -5.04 -15.52 6.20
C ALA A 215 -6.31 -14.79 5.74
N VAL A 216 -6.75 -13.77 6.49
CA VAL A 216 -7.90 -12.93 6.13
C VAL A 216 -7.63 -12.16 4.83
N LEU A 217 -6.44 -11.57 4.69
CA LEU A 217 -6.05 -10.85 3.48
C LEU A 217 -5.99 -11.78 2.26
N ALA A 218 -5.44 -12.99 2.43
CA ALA A 218 -5.41 -14.01 1.39
C ALA A 218 -6.83 -14.43 0.99
N PHE A 219 -7.73 -14.63 1.97
CA PHE A 219 -9.14 -14.93 1.73
C PHE A 219 -9.84 -13.80 0.94
N PHE A 220 -9.67 -12.54 1.34
CA PHE A 220 -10.24 -11.40 0.61
C PHE A 220 -9.67 -11.28 -0.80
N THR A 221 -8.39 -11.60 -0.99
CA THR A 221 -7.76 -11.59 -2.31
C THR A 221 -8.38 -12.68 -3.20
N MET A 222 -8.54 -13.91 -2.70
CA MET A 222 -9.22 -14.99 -3.42
C MET A 222 -10.67 -14.64 -3.77
N PHE A 223 -11.39 -14.03 -2.83
CA PHE A 223 -12.76 -13.56 -3.07
C PHE A 223 -12.81 -12.46 -4.15
N ALA A 224 -11.86 -11.52 -4.13
CA ALA A 224 -11.75 -10.48 -5.15
C ALA A 224 -11.46 -11.07 -6.54
N VAL A 225 -10.61 -12.11 -6.64
CA VAL A 225 -10.35 -12.83 -7.90
C VAL A 225 -11.64 -13.43 -8.47
N SER A 226 -12.47 -14.06 -7.63
CA SER A 226 -13.76 -14.64 -8.04
C SER A 226 -14.76 -13.59 -8.54
N ILE A 227 -14.75 -12.39 -7.97
CA ILE A 227 -15.57 -11.28 -8.49
C ILE A 227 -15.02 -10.82 -9.84
N MET A 228 -13.70 -10.60 -9.92
CA MET A 228 -13.03 -10.11 -11.11
C MET A 228 -13.14 -11.06 -12.31
N SER A 229 -13.30 -12.37 -12.08
CA SER A 229 -13.52 -13.34 -13.15
C SER A 229 -14.87 -13.20 -13.85
N GLN A 230 -15.83 -12.51 -13.25
CA GLN A 230 -17.15 -12.26 -13.84
C GLN A 230 -17.26 -10.86 -14.48
N LEU A 231 -16.22 -10.04 -14.33
CA LEU A 231 -16.19 -8.68 -14.86
C LEU A 231 -15.55 -8.65 -16.26
N PRO A 232 -15.88 -7.63 -17.07
CA PRO A 232 -15.18 -7.34 -18.32
C PRO A 232 -13.67 -7.33 -18.14
N ALA A 233 -12.92 -8.01 -19.01
CA ALA A 233 -11.47 -8.22 -18.89
C ALA A 233 -10.64 -6.92 -18.81
N CYS A 234 -11.15 -5.81 -19.34
CA CYS A 234 -10.54 -4.49 -19.18
C CYS A 234 -10.43 -4.04 -17.71
N ILE A 235 -11.35 -4.46 -16.82
CA ILE A 235 -11.34 -4.11 -15.39
C ILE A 235 -10.20 -4.84 -14.67
N PRO A 236 -10.08 -6.19 -14.73
CA PRO A 236 -8.90 -6.89 -14.21
C PRO A 236 -7.59 -6.38 -14.80
N MET A 237 -7.52 -6.11 -16.11
CA MET A 237 -6.33 -5.54 -16.74
C MET A 237 -5.93 -4.20 -16.12
N TYR A 238 -6.88 -3.29 -15.93
CA TYR A 238 -6.63 -2.01 -15.26
C TYR A 238 -6.08 -2.21 -13.85
N TRP A 239 -6.74 -3.06 -13.03
CA TRP A 239 -6.29 -3.36 -11.67
C TRP A 239 -4.95 -4.08 -11.59
N LEU A 240 -4.59 -4.86 -12.61
CA LEU A 240 -3.27 -5.47 -12.74
C LEU A 240 -2.20 -4.39 -12.86
N ILE A 241 -2.39 -3.41 -13.76
CA ILE A 241 -1.46 -2.28 -13.91
C ILE A 241 -1.42 -1.41 -12.66
N VAL A 242 -2.56 -1.14 -12.02
CA VAL A 242 -2.59 -0.45 -10.73
C VAL A 242 -1.74 -1.20 -9.70
N SER A 243 -1.89 -2.53 -9.59
CA SER A 243 -1.15 -3.32 -8.61
C SER A 243 0.35 -3.40 -8.94
N MET A 244 0.71 -3.62 -10.20
CA MET A 244 2.10 -3.66 -10.67
C MET A 244 2.81 -2.32 -10.46
N SER A 245 2.17 -1.20 -10.84
CA SER A 245 2.73 0.14 -10.66
C SER A 245 2.88 0.49 -9.17
N GLY A 246 1.97 0.04 -8.30
CA GLY A 246 2.08 0.21 -6.86
C GLY A 246 3.19 -0.61 -6.23
N MET A 247 3.33 -1.86 -6.65
CA MET A 247 4.45 -2.71 -6.24
C MET A 247 5.77 -2.07 -6.70
N ALA A 248 5.86 -1.62 -7.95
CA ALA A 248 7.05 -0.95 -8.47
C ALA A 248 7.38 0.31 -7.67
N GLN A 249 6.40 1.17 -7.39
CA GLN A 249 6.56 2.35 -6.54
C GLN A 249 7.09 1.98 -5.14
N ALA A 250 6.51 0.96 -4.51
CA ALA A 250 6.95 0.49 -3.19
C ALA A 250 8.41 -0.01 -3.22
N GLN A 251 8.81 -0.77 -4.24
CA GLN A 251 10.19 -1.26 -4.36
C GLN A 251 11.18 -0.15 -4.70
N LEU A 252 10.80 0.81 -5.56
CA LEU A 252 11.60 1.99 -5.86
C LEU A 252 11.85 2.82 -4.60
N LEU A 253 10.82 3.04 -3.79
CA LEU A 253 10.93 3.78 -2.53
C LEU A 253 11.83 3.07 -1.50
N ARG A 254 12.10 1.77 -1.62
CA ARG A 254 13.06 1.05 -0.75
C ARG A 254 14.50 1.13 -1.24
N HIS A 255 14.73 1.56 -2.48
CA HIS A 255 16.05 1.57 -3.06
C HIS A 255 16.87 2.79 -2.55
N PRO A 256 18.08 2.60 -2.00
CA PRO A 256 18.85 3.69 -1.37
C PRO A 256 19.13 4.89 -2.28
N LYS A 257 19.37 4.67 -3.59
CA LYS A 257 19.61 5.77 -4.53
C LYS A 257 18.36 6.62 -4.72
N ILE A 258 17.19 5.97 -4.81
CA ILE A 258 15.90 6.66 -5.01
C ILE A 258 15.54 7.45 -3.75
N LYS A 259 15.75 6.86 -2.56
CA LYS A 259 15.58 7.59 -1.29
C LYS A 259 16.47 8.81 -1.21
N SER A 260 17.72 8.71 -1.65
CA SER A 260 18.65 9.84 -1.68
C SER A 260 18.15 10.98 -2.57
N ILE A 261 17.60 10.66 -3.75
CA ILE A 261 17.04 11.66 -4.67
C ILE A 261 15.88 12.42 -4.00
N PHE A 262 15.01 11.71 -3.27
CA PHE A 262 13.86 12.32 -2.58
C PHE A 262 14.17 12.84 -1.16
N GLY A 263 15.44 12.81 -0.72
CA GLY A 263 15.84 13.25 0.62
C GLY A 263 15.19 12.45 1.76
N ILE A 264 14.89 11.17 1.53
CA ILE A 264 14.34 10.24 2.52
C ILE A 264 15.49 9.64 3.33
N LYS A 265 15.41 9.67 4.66
CA LYS A 265 16.41 9.05 5.53
C LYS A 265 16.47 7.53 5.30
N LYS A 266 17.67 6.95 5.29
CA LYS A 266 17.86 5.51 5.14
C LYS A 266 17.20 4.75 6.27
N LEU A 267 16.52 3.65 5.97
CA LEU A 267 15.91 2.76 6.95
C LEU A 267 16.64 1.42 7.00
N PRO A 268 16.59 0.70 8.15
CA PRO A 268 17.12 -0.67 8.25
C PRO A 268 16.43 -1.68 7.32
N THR A 269 15.32 -1.30 6.69
CA THR A 269 14.53 -2.08 5.73
C THR A 269 14.94 -1.86 4.28
N ASP A 270 15.80 -0.87 4.03
CA ASP A 270 16.27 -0.53 2.70
C ASP A 270 17.19 -1.62 2.18
N SER A 271 17.07 -1.90 0.88
CA SER A 271 17.89 -2.91 0.22
C SER A 271 18.35 -2.43 -1.15
N ARG A 272 19.58 -2.81 -1.51
CA ARG A 272 20.10 -2.66 -2.88
C ARG A 272 19.39 -3.58 -3.87
N THR A 273 18.78 -4.67 -3.40
CA THR A 273 18.01 -5.63 -4.21
C THR A 273 16.59 -5.81 -3.65
N PRO A 274 15.74 -4.76 -3.66
CA PRO A 274 14.49 -4.75 -2.91
C PRO A 274 13.49 -5.81 -3.40
N ILE A 275 13.48 -6.10 -4.71
CA ILE A 275 12.67 -7.17 -5.33
C ILE A 275 13.15 -8.55 -4.87
N ARG A 276 14.45 -8.83 -4.92
CA ARG A 276 15.01 -10.11 -4.47
C ARG A 276 14.72 -10.35 -2.99
N ASP A 277 14.82 -9.29 -2.19
CA ASP A 277 14.59 -9.33 -0.75
C ASP A 277 13.11 -9.36 -0.37
N LEU A 278 12.21 -9.15 -1.34
CA LEU A 278 10.79 -9.42 -1.16
C LEU A 278 10.55 -10.93 -0.99
N PHE A 279 11.24 -11.75 -1.77
CA PHE A 279 11.08 -13.22 -1.78
C PHE A 279 12.03 -13.95 -0.81
N LYS A 280 13.10 -13.30 -0.36
CA LYS A 280 13.90 -13.84 0.75
C LYS A 280 13.10 -13.67 2.05
N MET A 281 12.80 -14.80 2.71
CA MET A 281 12.46 -14.77 4.12
C MET A 281 13.66 -14.17 4.85
N ARG A 282 13.42 -13.17 5.69
CA ARG A 282 14.44 -12.68 6.61
C ARG A 282 14.70 -13.86 7.55
N THR A 283 15.79 -14.59 7.34
CA THR A 283 16.39 -15.36 8.43
C THR A 283 16.70 -14.34 9.50
N VAL A 284 15.83 -14.29 10.49
CA VAL A 284 16.06 -13.60 11.76
C VAL A 284 17.22 -14.31 12.43
#